data_AF-A0A5E4AVQ6-F1
#
_entry.id   AF-A0A5E4AVQ6-F1
#
_cell.length_a   1.000
_cell.length_b   1.000
_cell.length_c   1.000
_cell.angle_alpha   90.00
_cell.angle_beta   90.00
_cell.angle_gamma   90.00
#
_symmetry.space_group_name_H-M   'P 1'
#
loop_
_entity.id
_entity.type
_entity.pdbx_description
1 polymer ?
#
loop_
_entity_poly.entity_id
_entity_poly.type
_entity_poly.pdbx_seq_one_letter_code
_entity_poly.pdbx_strand_id
1 'polypeptide(L)'
;MLMLLVFGALLHEVSLSGQDGAVPETHRAPGKPLFDYASFRLHQEHIPRFLHNNRHIATLCKKDAHCPLKEHLENLNYCWGYEKSCQPEFRFGYPVCSLGWMDSVEAAQDLFWKQADFGFVRERLEEVRVLCRPESTSDSSLMCSRYLQYCRATNLYLDFRSIKRDKERFREDFFRKGEIGGHCELDSHLLLSEGQRKSPLQSWFAELRTYTQLNFRPIEDGKCDIVIEKPTYFMKLDAGINMYHHFCDFVNLYITQHVNNSFSTDVYIVMWDTSSSGYRDLFSEAWKAFTDYDVIHLKTYDSKRVCFQDAVFSLLPRMQYGLFYNTPLISGCQHTGLFRAFSQHLLHRLHIRQEGPQDGKLRVTILSRSTGYRKILNQDQRKPQGARSQVSGGKRVCSCLREQPPEGLAAQRGCGWVVPDELAPVPRSLNV
;
A
#
# COMPACT_ATOMS: atom_id res chain seq x y z
N MET A 1 -7.83 -10.83 -61.23
CA MET A 1 -6.46 -10.38 -60.91
C MET A 1 -6.54 -9.40 -59.75
N LEU A 2 -5.73 -9.68 -58.72
CA LEU A 2 -5.32 -8.87 -57.56
C LEU A 2 -6.32 -8.48 -56.45
N MET A 3 -6.23 -9.31 -55.40
CA MET A 3 -6.32 -9.03 -53.96
C MET A 3 -5.91 -7.62 -53.51
N LEU A 4 -6.58 -7.11 -52.48
CA LEU A 4 -5.92 -6.47 -51.33
C LEU A 4 -6.83 -6.58 -50.08
N LEU A 5 -6.37 -7.40 -49.13
CA LEU A 5 -6.85 -7.55 -47.77
C LEU A 5 -6.40 -6.34 -46.93
N VAL A 6 -7.28 -5.81 -46.08
CA VAL A 6 -6.88 -5.07 -44.88
C VAL A 6 -7.65 -5.62 -43.69
N PHE A 7 -6.96 -6.45 -42.91
CA PHE A 7 -7.35 -6.87 -41.57
C PHE A 7 -7.16 -5.68 -40.62
N GLY A 8 -8.24 -5.19 -40.01
CA GLY A 8 -8.21 -4.31 -38.85
C GLY A 8 -8.43 -5.15 -37.59
N ALA A 9 -7.38 -5.31 -36.79
CA ALA A 9 -7.37 -6.10 -35.57
C ALA A 9 -8.31 -5.53 -34.49
N LEU A 10 -9.25 -6.35 -34.01
CA LEU A 10 -9.99 -6.14 -32.76
C LEU A 10 -9.05 -6.40 -31.58
N LEU A 11 -8.48 -5.35 -31.01
CA LEU A 11 -7.92 -5.39 -29.66
C LEU A 11 -9.09 -5.31 -28.68
N HIS A 12 -9.47 -6.45 -28.09
CA HIS A 12 -10.27 -6.45 -26.86
C HIS A 12 -9.38 -5.91 -25.74
N GLU A 13 -9.72 -4.72 -25.21
CA GLU A 13 -9.19 -4.26 -23.92
C GLU A 13 -9.66 -5.23 -22.84
N VAL A 14 -8.73 -6.00 -22.29
CA VAL A 14 -8.96 -6.75 -21.05
C VAL A 14 -9.07 -5.72 -19.93
N SER A 15 -10.30 -5.51 -19.44
CA SER A 15 -10.60 -4.65 -18.29
C SER A 15 -9.75 -5.07 -17.09
N LEU A 16 -8.90 -4.16 -16.60
CA LEU A 16 -8.12 -4.32 -15.35
C LEU A 16 -9.01 -4.26 -14.09
N SER A 17 -10.33 -4.13 -14.24
CA SER A 17 -11.32 -4.15 -13.18
C SER A 17 -11.96 -5.54 -13.09
N GLY A 18 -11.36 -6.45 -12.33
CA GLY A 18 -12.01 -7.69 -11.89
C GLY A 18 -13.12 -7.45 -10.85
N GLN A 19 -14.04 -6.53 -11.15
CA GLN A 19 -15.30 -6.28 -10.43
C GLN A 19 -16.50 -6.14 -11.38
N ASP A 20 -16.37 -6.54 -12.65
CA ASP A 20 -17.51 -6.72 -13.55
C ASP A 20 -18.18 -8.09 -13.27
N GLY A 21 -18.61 -8.30 -12.04
CA GLY A 21 -19.65 -9.26 -11.75
C GLY A 21 -20.96 -8.67 -12.26
N ALA A 22 -21.47 -9.20 -13.37
CA ALA A 22 -22.82 -8.91 -13.83
C ALA A 22 -23.80 -9.05 -12.64
N VAL A 23 -24.43 -7.95 -12.25
CA VAL A 23 -25.44 -7.95 -11.20
C VAL A 23 -26.61 -8.78 -11.73
N PRO A 24 -27.02 -9.88 -11.06
CA PRO A 24 -28.24 -10.56 -11.45
C PRO A 24 -29.40 -9.58 -11.30
N GLU A 25 -30.15 -9.37 -12.37
CA GLU A 25 -31.46 -8.72 -12.33
C GLU A 25 -32.37 -9.52 -11.41
N THR A 26 -32.30 -9.22 -10.12
CA THR A 26 -33.22 -9.70 -9.10
C THR A 26 -33.95 -8.47 -8.61
N HIS A 27 -35.27 -8.53 -8.66
CA HIS A 27 -36.16 -7.51 -8.10
C HIS A 27 -35.77 -7.25 -6.63
N ARG A 28 -34.95 -6.22 -6.41
CA ARG A 28 -34.49 -5.84 -5.06
C ARG A 28 -35.64 -5.16 -4.33
N ALA A 29 -35.82 -5.53 -3.07
CA ALA A 29 -36.85 -4.97 -2.20
C ALA A 29 -36.77 -3.42 -2.16
N PRO A 30 -37.91 -2.71 -2.18
CA PRO A 30 -37.94 -1.26 -2.07
C PRO A 30 -37.27 -0.81 -0.75
N GLY A 31 -36.33 0.15 -0.86
CA GLY A 31 -35.65 0.75 0.30
C GLY A 31 -34.20 0.31 0.55
N LYS A 32 -33.63 -0.60 -0.26
CA LYS A 32 -32.19 -0.92 -0.18
C LYS A 32 -31.37 -0.12 -1.20
N PRO A 33 -30.15 0.33 -0.86
CA PRO A 33 -29.28 1.00 -1.81
C PRO A 33 -28.89 0.05 -2.95
N LEU A 34 -28.64 0.62 -4.13
CA LEU A 34 -28.23 -0.09 -5.35
C LEU A 34 -26.80 -0.64 -5.23
N PHE A 35 -26.01 -0.11 -4.30
CA PHE A 35 -24.62 -0.48 -4.06
C PHE A 35 -24.30 -0.38 -2.56
N ASP A 36 -23.36 -1.20 -2.07
CA ASP A 36 -22.89 -1.11 -0.67
C ASP A 36 -21.87 0.02 -0.51
N TYR A 37 -22.36 1.25 -0.42
CA TYR A 37 -21.52 2.44 -0.23
C TYR A 37 -20.82 2.49 1.14
N ALA A 38 -21.36 1.79 2.14
CA ALA A 38 -20.83 1.80 3.50
C ALA A 38 -19.53 0.97 3.62
N SER A 39 -19.38 -0.06 2.77
CA SER A 39 -18.20 -0.94 2.76
C SER A 39 -16.86 -0.21 2.63
N PHE A 40 -16.81 0.93 1.92
CA PHE A 40 -15.54 1.58 1.63
C PHE A 40 -15.02 2.53 2.71
N ARG A 41 -15.85 3.03 3.64
CA ARG A 41 -15.41 3.94 4.75
C ARG A 41 -14.27 4.89 4.36
N LEU A 42 -14.49 5.72 3.33
CA LEU A 42 -13.46 6.60 2.76
C LEU A 42 -13.47 7.96 3.45
N HIS A 43 -12.29 8.55 3.61
CA HIS A 43 -12.18 9.93 4.07
C HIS A 43 -12.87 10.88 3.08
N GLN A 44 -13.48 11.95 3.59
CA GLN A 44 -14.26 12.92 2.81
C GLN A 44 -13.51 13.46 1.58
N GLU A 45 -12.22 13.78 1.73
CA GLU A 45 -11.39 14.24 0.62
C GLU A 45 -11.11 13.16 -0.45
N HIS A 46 -11.20 11.87 -0.10
CA HIS A 46 -10.91 10.76 -1.00
C HIS A 46 -12.11 10.40 -1.88
N ILE A 47 -13.33 10.66 -1.40
CA ILE A 47 -14.56 10.25 -2.08
C ILE A 47 -14.65 10.77 -3.52
N PRO A 48 -14.44 12.08 -3.81
CA PRO A 48 -14.52 12.56 -5.19
C PRO A 48 -13.52 11.88 -6.14
N ARG A 49 -12.30 11.60 -5.64
CA ARG A 49 -11.23 10.93 -6.41
C ARG A 49 -11.54 9.47 -6.65
N PHE A 50 -12.08 8.78 -5.64
CA PHE A 50 -12.58 7.42 -5.79
C PHE A 50 -13.69 7.35 -6.85
N LEU A 51 -14.66 8.26 -6.82
CA LEU A 51 -15.75 8.32 -7.79
C LEU A 51 -15.26 8.73 -9.20
N HIS A 52 -14.23 9.56 -9.31
CA HIS A 52 -13.57 9.86 -10.58
C HIS A 52 -13.00 8.58 -11.21
N ASN A 53 -12.27 7.78 -10.42
CA ASN A 53 -11.69 6.51 -10.88
C ASN A 53 -12.74 5.43 -11.12
N ASN A 54 -13.88 5.47 -10.39
CA ASN A 54 -14.95 4.48 -10.44
C ASN A 54 -16.26 5.09 -10.99
N ARG A 55 -16.23 5.51 -12.26
CA ARG A 55 -17.37 6.17 -12.93
C ARG A 55 -18.65 5.36 -12.95
N HIS A 56 -18.54 4.04 -12.97
CA HIS A 56 -19.70 3.14 -12.87
C HIS A 56 -20.42 3.30 -11.52
N ILE A 57 -19.67 3.37 -10.40
CA ILE A 57 -20.23 3.62 -9.05
C ILE A 57 -20.83 5.03 -8.97
N ALA A 58 -20.16 6.04 -9.54
CA ALA A 58 -20.70 7.40 -9.60
C ALA A 58 -22.05 7.45 -10.36
N THR A 59 -22.16 6.70 -11.46
CA THR A 59 -23.39 6.60 -12.26
C THR A 59 -24.51 5.89 -11.48
N LEU A 60 -24.19 4.83 -10.74
CA LEU A 60 -25.14 4.16 -9.85
C LEU A 60 -25.61 5.09 -8.73
N CYS A 61 -24.68 5.77 -8.06
CA CYS A 61 -24.96 6.71 -6.99
C CYS A 61 -25.89 7.85 -7.43
N LYS A 62 -25.73 8.35 -8.66
CA LYS A 62 -26.60 9.38 -9.22
C LYS A 62 -28.06 8.92 -9.35
N LYS A 63 -28.28 7.65 -9.66
CA LYS A 63 -29.62 7.05 -9.82
C LYS A 63 -30.23 6.59 -8.49
N ASP A 64 -29.39 6.24 -7.52
CA ASP A 64 -29.84 5.74 -6.24
C ASP A 64 -30.35 6.87 -5.34
N ALA A 65 -31.61 6.78 -4.90
CA ALA A 65 -32.19 7.71 -3.94
C ALA A 65 -31.41 7.75 -2.63
N HIS A 66 -30.83 6.62 -2.21
CA HIS A 66 -30.19 6.40 -0.92
C HIS A 66 -28.65 6.53 -0.95
N CYS A 67 -28.04 6.94 -2.06
CA CYS A 67 -26.59 7.09 -2.09
C CYS A 67 -26.14 8.19 -1.11
N PRO A 68 -25.26 7.88 -0.13
CA PRO A 68 -24.77 8.87 0.83
C PRO A 68 -23.71 9.80 0.22
N LEU A 69 -23.22 9.52 -0.99
CA LEU A 69 -22.12 10.23 -1.63
C LEU A 69 -22.59 11.28 -2.64
N LYS A 70 -23.88 11.62 -2.67
CA LYS A 70 -24.48 12.50 -3.68
C LYS A 70 -23.81 13.86 -3.77
N GLU A 71 -23.49 14.47 -2.63
CA GLU A 71 -22.80 15.77 -2.57
C GLU A 71 -21.42 15.76 -3.25
N HIS A 72 -20.79 14.60 -3.35
CA HIS A 72 -19.48 14.47 -3.99
C HIS A 72 -19.55 14.31 -5.51
N LEU A 73 -20.73 14.07 -6.08
CA LEU A 73 -20.92 13.92 -7.53
C LEU A 73 -20.70 15.22 -8.31
N GLU A 74 -20.72 16.37 -7.63
CA GLU A 74 -20.41 17.68 -8.25
C GLU A 74 -18.91 17.87 -8.46
N ASN A 75 -18.08 17.08 -7.77
CA ASN A 75 -16.64 17.26 -7.67
C ASN A 75 -15.83 16.20 -8.43
N LEU A 76 -16.41 15.63 -9.49
CA LEU A 76 -15.80 14.52 -10.24
C LEU A 76 -14.61 14.92 -11.13
N ASN A 77 -14.22 16.20 -11.15
CA ASN A 77 -12.99 16.62 -11.81
C ASN A 77 -11.75 16.22 -10.98
N TYR A 78 -11.88 16.19 -9.66
CA TYR A 78 -10.80 15.80 -8.76
C TYR A 78 -10.47 14.31 -8.87
N CYS A 79 -9.19 14.00 -9.02
CA CYS A 79 -8.67 12.67 -9.31
C CYS A 79 -7.43 12.37 -8.48
N TRP A 80 -7.00 11.10 -8.44
CA TRP A 80 -5.79 10.73 -7.71
C TRP A 80 -4.52 11.20 -8.44
N GLY A 81 -4.54 11.17 -9.77
CA GLY A 81 -3.44 11.61 -10.64
C GLY A 81 -2.93 10.52 -11.57
N TYR A 82 -3.17 9.25 -11.25
CA TYR A 82 -2.74 8.13 -12.08
C TYR A 82 -3.71 7.82 -13.21
N GLU A 83 -4.93 8.35 -13.17
CA GLU A 83 -5.94 8.20 -14.22
C GLU A 83 -5.52 8.97 -15.48
N LYS A 84 -5.64 8.36 -16.66
CA LYS A 84 -5.25 8.99 -17.94
C LYS A 84 -6.00 10.31 -18.22
N SER A 85 -7.23 10.43 -17.71
CA SER A 85 -8.08 11.63 -17.84
C SER A 85 -7.78 12.72 -16.81
N CYS A 86 -6.87 12.49 -15.86
CA CYS A 86 -6.63 13.41 -14.75
C CYS A 86 -5.70 14.56 -15.14
N GLN A 87 -6.25 15.78 -15.16
CA GLN A 87 -5.43 16.98 -15.37
C GLN A 87 -4.60 17.33 -14.13
N PRO A 88 -3.37 17.87 -14.29
CA PRO A 88 -2.48 18.19 -13.17
C PRO A 88 -3.11 19.03 -12.05
N GLU A 89 -3.93 20.02 -12.39
CA GLU A 89 -4.61 20.92 -11.46
C GLU A 89 -5.65 20.23 -10.56
N PHE A 90 -6.13 19.05 -10.95
CA PHE A 90 -7.15 18.29 -10.21
C PHE A 90 -6.58 17.11 -9.40
N ARG A 91 -5.26 16.89 -9.44
CA ARG A 91 -4.58 15.80 -8.73
C ARG A 91 -4.71 15.94 -7.22
N PHE A 92 -4.63 14.81 -6.51
CA PHE A 92 -4.64 14.81 -5.06
C PHE A 92 -3.32 15.34 -4.50
N GLY A 93 -3.25 16.66 -4.36
CA GLY A 93 -2.03 17.34 -3.97
C GLY A 93 -1.04 17.44 -5.13
N TYR A 94 -0.11 18.39 -4.98
CA TYR A 94 0.99 18.55 -5.89
C TYR A 94 2.22 18.96 -5.07
N PRO A 95 3.41 18.40 -5.38
CA PRO A 95 4.58 18.67 -4.58
C PRO A 95 4.99 20.14 -4.65
N VAL A 96 5.49 20.65 -3.54
CA VAL A 96 6.14 21.96 -3.49
C VAL A 96 7.63 21.72 -3.61
N CYS A 97 8.23 22.26 -4.67
CA CYS A 97 9.64 22.08 -4.98
C CYS A 97 10.36 23.43 -5.06
N SER A 98 11.62 23.46 -4.61
CA SER A 98 12.58 24.52 -4.91
C SER A 98 13.47 24.12 -6.08
N LEU A 99 14.01 25.10 -6.83
CA LEU A 99 15.06 24.86 -7.83
C LEU A 99 16.29 24.25 -7.16
N GLY A 100 16.46 22.95 -7.41
CA GLY A 100 17.66 22.18 -7.04
C GLY A 100 18.60 22.07 -8.24
N TRP A 101 19.04 20.85 -8.52
CA TRP A 101 19.89 20.52 -9.69
C TRP A 101 19.06 20.22 -10.96
N MET A 102 17.75 20.44 -10.91
CA MET A 102 16.82 20.17 -12.01
C MET A 102 16.71 21.41 -12.92
N ASP A 103 16.42 21.18 -14.20
CA ASP A 103 16.30 22.23 -15.22
C ASP A 103 15.16 23.22 -14.94
N SER A 104 14.10 22.78 -14.26
CA SER A 104 12.97 23.63 -13.85
C SER A 104 12.25 23.10 -12.61
N VAL A 105 11.43 23.95 -11.98
CA VAL A 105 10.57 23.56 -10.84
C VAL A 105 9.54 22.52 -11.28
N GLU A 106 8.98 22.68 -12.47
CA GLU A 106 7.98 21.78 -13.04
C GLU A 106 8.58 20.39 -13.29
N ALA A 107 9.81 20.33 -13.80
CA ALA A 107 10.52 19.06 -13.99
C ALA A 107 10.81 18.36 -12.64
N ALA A 108 11.18 19.13 -11.60
CA ALA A 108 11.34 18.60 -10.25
C ALA A 108 10.01 18.07 -9.69
N GLN A 109 8.92 18.82 -9.85
CA GLN A 109 7.60 18.41 -9.39
C GLN A 109 7.10 17.16 -10.09
N ASP A 110 7.24 17.06 -11.41
CA ASP A 110 6.84 15.88 -12.18
C ASP A 110 7.68 14.65 -11.78
N LEU A 111 8.99 14.81 -11.62
CA LEU A 111 9.87 13.72 -11.18
C LEU A 111 9.52 13.25 -9.77
N PHE A 112 9.32 14.17 -8.83
CA PHE A 112 8.89 13.84 -7.47
C PHE A 112 7.52 13.14 -7.48
N TRP A 113 6.56 13.65 -8.27
CA TRP A 113 5.24 13.05 -8.37
C TRP A 113 5.28 11.63 -8.95
N LYS A 114 6.14 11.39 -9.95
CA LYS A 114 6.38 10.06 -10.53
C LYS A 114 7.01 9.08 -9.52
N GLN A 115 7.97 9.53 -8.73
CA GLN A 115 8.80 8.64 -7.90
C GLN A 115 8.34 8.49 -6.45
N ALA A 116 7.65 9.50 -5.89
CA ALA A 116 7.35 9.61 -4.46
C ALA A 116 5.88 9.95 -4.15
N ASP A 117 5.01 9.92 -5.17
CA ASP A 117 3.59 10.25 -5.07
C ASP A 117 2.73 9.31 -5.94
N PHE A 118 1.48 9.66 -6.23
CA PHE A 118 0.54 8.86 -7.03
C PHE A 118 1.03 8.52 -8.44
N GLY A 119 2.03 9.21 -8.98
CA GLY A 119 2.67 8.79 -10.24
C GLY A 119 3.35 7.42 -10.13
N PHE A 120 3.77 7.01 -8.94
CA PHE A 120 4.28 5.66 -8.68
C PHE A 120 3.20 4.60 -8.92
N VAL A 121 1.95 4.86 -8.51
CA VAL A 121 0.82 3.96 -8.75
C VAL A 121 0.59 3.80 -10.25
N ARG A 122 0.64 4.91 -11.00
CA ARG A 122 0.50 4.89 -12.47
C ARG A 122 1.52 3.97 -13.12
N GLU A 123 2.78 4.08 -12.73
CA GLU A 123 3.86 3.25 -13.27
C GLU A 123 3.62 1.75 -12.97
N ARG A 124 3.19 1.41 -11.74
CA ARG A 124 2.87 0.01 -11.40
C ARG A 124 1.71 -0.54 -12.24
N LEU A 125 0.69 0.27 -12.52
CA LEU A 125 -0.45 -0.10 -13.37
C LEU A 125 -0.01 -0.32 -14.83
N GLU A 126 0.82 0.58 -15.37
CA GLU A 126 1.33 0.50 -16.75
C GLU A 126 2.28 -0.69 -16.98
N GLU A 127 2.90 -1.19 -15.91
CA GLU A 127 3.78 -2.36 -15.93
C GLU A 127 3.05 -3.70 -15.89
N VAL A 128 1.74 -3.73 -15.58
CA VAL A 128 1.00 -5.00 -15.41
C VAL A 128 0.89 -5.74 -16.74
N ARG A 129 1.30 -7.01 -16.73
CA ARG A 129 1.23 -7.94 -17.86
C ARG A 129 0.57 -9.24 -17.44
N VAL A 130 -0.18 -9.84 -18.36
CA VAL A 130 -0.76 -11.17 -18.18
C VAL A 130 0.35 -12.21 -18.39
N LEU A 131 0.61 -13.02 -17.37
CA LEU A 131 1.55 -14.15 -17.41
C LEU A 131 0.83 -15.48 -17.67
N CYS A 132 -0.43 -15.60 -17.22
CA CYS A 132 -1.26 -16.79 -17.32
C CYS A 132 -2.65 -16.34 -17.79
N ARG A 133 -3.00 -16.68 -19.04
CA ARG A 133 -4.23 -16.22 -19.71
C ARG A 133 -5.36 -17.24 -19.55
N PRO A 134 -6.53 -16.85 -19.02
CA PRO A 134 -7.69 -17.72 -18.98
C PRO A 134 -8.35 -17.85 -20.36
N GLU A 135 -8.92 -19.02 -20.68
CA GLU A 135 -9.76 -19.22 -21.86
C GLU A 135 -11.24 -18.97 -21.55
N SER A 136 -11.64 -19.24 -20.31
CA SER A 136 -13.00 -19.08 -19.77
C SER A 136 -12.99 -18.44 -18.38
N THR A 137 -14.15 -18.01 -17.88
CA THR A 137 -14.27 -17.32 -16.58
C THR A 137 -13.90 -18.20 -15.38
N SER A 138 -13.97 -19.52 -15.54
CA SER A 138 -13.59 -20.47 -14.50
C SER A 138 -12.14 -20.92 -14.56
N ASP A 139 -11.43 -20.53 -15.60
CA ASP A 139 -10.00 -20.71 -15.70
C ASP A 139 -9.26 -19.74 -14.79
N SER A 140 -8.01 -20.08 -14.51
CA SER A 140 -7.14 -19.26 -13.67
C SER A 140 -6.51 -18.13 -14.48
N SER A 141 -6.12 -17.07 -13.79
CA SER A 141 -5.30 -16.02 -14.37
C SER A 141 -4.16 -15.65 -13.44
N LEU A 142 -3.07 -15.15 -14.00
CA LEU A 142 -2.00 -14.47 -13.26
C LEU A 142 -1.58 -13.26 -14.06
N MET A 143 -1.67 -12.09 -13.46
CA MET A 143 -1.15 -10.85 -13.99
C MET A 143 -0.23 -10.21 -12.97
N CYS A 144 0.90 -9.68 -13.42
CA CYS A 144 1.92 -9.13 -12.54
C CYS A 144 2.51 -7.84 -13.11
N SER A 145 2.87 -6.92 -12.23
CA SER A 145 3.77 -5.82 -12.58
C SER A 145 5.19 -6.35 -12.79
N ARG A 146 6.06 -5.50 -13.33
CA ARG A 146 7.47 -5.80 -13.55
C ARG A 146 8.14 -6.33 -12.28
N TYR A 147 9.02 -7.30 -12.45
CA TYR A 147 9.74 -8.03 -11.41
C TYR A 147 8.86 -8.75 -10.39
N LEU A 148 7.58 -8.98 -10.71
CA LEU A 148 6.60 -9.60 -9.80
C LEU A 148 6.51 -8.86 -8.47
N GLN A 149 6.52 -7.53 -8.52
CA GLN A 149 6.39 -6.69 -7.33
C GLN A 149 4.94 -6.59 -6.85
N TYR A 150 4.00 -6.70 -7.77
CA TYR A 150 2.57 -6.84 -7.52
C TYR A 150 2.04 -7.91 -8.46
N CYS A 151 1.15 -8.77 -7.97
CA CYS A 151 0.42 -9.70 -8.83
C CYS A 151 -1.03 -9.83 -8.38
N ARG A 152 -1.91 -10.16 -9.32
CA ARG A 152 -3.28 -10.62 -9.06
C ARG A 152 -3.49 -11.95 -9.76
N ALA A 153 -4.14 -12.87 -9.07
CA ALA A 153 -4.47 -14.19 -9.58
C ALA A 153 -5.94 -14.51 -9.31
N THR A 154 -6.59 -15.16 -10.28
CA THR A 154 -7.94 -15.73 -10.10
C THR A 154 -7.86 -17.24 -10.14
N ASN A 155 -8.71 -17.91 -9.36
CA ASN A 155 -8.77 -19.37 -9.26
C ASN A 155 -7.39 -19.99 -9.01
N LEU A 156 -6.64 -19.41 -8.06
CA LEU A 156 -5.28 -19.81 -7.69
C LEU A 156 -5.29 -21.10 -6.87
N TYR A 157 -4.48 -22.08 -7.27
CA TYR A 157 -4.25 -23.32 -6.53
C TYR A 157 -2.96 -23.25 -5.72
N LEU A 158 -3.01 -23.63 -4.44
CA LEU A 158 -1.85 -23.82 -3.57
C LEU A 158 -1.94 -25.17 -2.84
N ASP A 159 -0.90 -25.99 -2.93
CA ASP A 159 -0.78 -27.29 -2.25
C ASP A 159 0.22 -27.21 -1.09
N PHE A 160 -0.29 -27.24 0.13
CA PHE A 160 0.51 -27.16 1.35
C PHE A 160 0.78 -28.53 2.00
N ARG A 161 0.47 -29.65 1.33
CA ARG A 161 0.57 -31.00 1.93
C ARG A 161 1.98 -31.47 2.19
N SER A 162 2.94 -31.05 1.37
CA SER A 162 4.34 -31.47 1.41
C SER A 162 5.25 -30.53 2.22
N ILE A 163 4.69 -29.44 2.75
CA ILE A 163 5.45 -28.32 3.31
C ILE A 163 6.07 -28.67 4.66
N LYS A 164 7.37 -28.42 4.78
CA LYS A 164 8.13 -28.53 6.04
C LYS A 164 8.67 -27.16 6.43
N ARG A 165 8.18 -26.60 7.53
CA ARG A 165 8.57 -25.27 8.01
C ARG A 165 9.81 -25.34 8.89
N ASP A 166 10.66 -24.32 8.83
CA ASP A 166 11.80 -24.12 9.73
C ASP A 166 11.76 -22.71 10.35
N LYS A 167 12.92 -22.06 10.55
CA LYS A 167 13.03 -20.70 11.08
C LYS A 167 13.11 -19.62 9.99
N GLU A 168 13.23 -20.00 8.72
CA GLU A 168 13.31 -19.07 7.60
C GLU A 168 11.93 -18.51 7.27
N ARG A 169 11.78 -17.18 7.27
CA ARG A 169 10.48 -16.53 7.05
C ARG A 169 10.05 -16.47 5.60
N PHE A 170 11.01 -16.42 4.67
CA PHE A 170 10.74 -16.24 3.25
C PHE A 170 11.55 -17.24 2.42
N ARG A 171 11.38 -18.52 2.74
CA ARG A 171 12.06 -19.59 2.03
C ARG A 171 11.70 -19.57 0.54
N GLU A 172 12.70 -19.55 -0.32
CA GLU A 172 12.54 -19.34 -1.76
C GLU A 172 12.17 -20.61 -2.56
N ASP A 173 12.35 -21.79 -1.98
CA ASP A 173 11.97 -23.10 -2.53
C ASP A 173 10.78 -23.70 -1.76
N PHE A 174 9.92 -22.83 -1.22
CA PHE A 174 8.76 -23.23 -0.43
C PHE A 174 7.77 -24.09 -1.22
N PHE A 175 7.55 -23.78 -2.50
CA PHE A 175 6.74 -24.60 -3.41
C PHE A 175 7.59 -25.26 -4.49
N ARG A 176 7.17 -26.45 -4.89
CA ARG A 176 7.66 -27.19 -6.04
C ARG A 176 6.72 -27.04 -7.23
N LYS A 177 7.18 -27.48 -8.40
CA LYS A 177 6.36 -27.52 -9.61
C LYS A 177 5.08 -28.32 -9.36
N GLY A 178 3.94 -27.76 -9.74
CA GLY A 178 2.60 -28.33 -9.52
C GLY A 178 1.97 -28.01 -8.16
N GLU A 179 2.70 -27.41 -7.21
CA GLU A 179 2.16 -27.04 -5.89
C GLU A 179 1.61 -25.61 -5.84
N ILE A 180 1.91 -24.80 -6.86
CA ILE A 180 1.31 -23.48 -7.08
C ILE A 180 0.99 -23.35 -8.56
N GLY A 181 -0.22 -22.89 -8.90
CA GLY A 181 -0.61 -22.80 -10.30
C GLY A 181 -2.08 -22.54 -10.54
N GLY A 182 -2.48 -22.76 -11.80
CA GLY A 182 -3.85 -22.57 -12.26
C GLY A 182 -4.07 -23.15 -13.66
N HIS A 183 -5.32 -23.31 -14.06
CA HIS A 183 -5.69 -23.75 -15.41
C HIS A 183 -5.70 -22.55 -16.35
N CYS A 184 -4.70 -22.40 -17.21
CA CYS A 184 -4.56 -21.25 -18.11
C CYS A 184 -3.46 -21.51 -19.15
N GLU A 185 -3.33 -20.62 -20.14
CA GLU A 185 -2.16 -20.56 -21.02
C GLU A 185 -1.04 -19.76 -20.31
N LEU A 186 0.02 -20.44 -19.85
CA LEU A 186 1.14 -19.82 -19.12
C LEU A 186 2.31 -19.44 -20.04
N ASP A 187 2.68 -18.16 -20.08
CA ASP A 187 3.95 -17.70 -20.65
C ASP A 187 5.10 -17.90 -19.65
N SER A 188 5.61 -19.13 -19.62
CA SER A 188 6.70 -19.51 -18.72
C SER A 188 8.01 -18.75 -19.01
N HIS A 189 8.27 -18.37 -20.26
CA HIS A 189 9.47 -17.62 -20.61
C HIS A 189 9.39 -16.21 -20.03
N LEU A 190 8.26 -15.51 -20.21
CA LEU A 190 8.03 -14.20 -19.63
C LEU A 190 8.10 -14.24 -18.11
N LEU A 191 7.42 -15.20 -17.47
CA LEU A 191 7.47 -15.38 -16.01
C LEU A 191 8.91 -15.50 -15.49
N LEU A 192 9.72 -16.39 -16.09
CA LEU A 192 11.11 -16.60 -15.68
C LEU A 192 12.00 -15.39 -15.99
N SER A 193 11.65 -14.59 -17.00
CA SER A 193 12.39 -13.39 -17.37
C SER A 193 12.26 -12.25 -16.37
N GLU A 194 11.35 -12.31 -15.40
CA GLU A 194 11.13 -11.25 -14.40
C GLU A 194 11.97 -11.44 -13.10
N GLY A 195 12.89 -12.41 -13.07
CA GLY A 195 13.67 -12.75 -11.88
C GLY A 195 14.80 -11.80 -11.48
N GLN A 196 15.04 -10.69 -12.19
CA GLN A 196 16.25 -9.87 -11.98
C GLN A 196 16.31 -9.18 -10.61
N ARG A 197 15.15 -8.90 -9.98
CA ARG A 197 15.07 -8.29 -8.65
C ARG A 197 14.61 -9.28 -7.57
N LYS A 198 14.92 -10.56 -7.75
CA LYS A 198 14.60 -11.61 -6.77
C LYS A 198 15.24 -11.27 -5.42
N SER A 199 14.39 -11.00 -4.44
CA SER A 199 14.76 -10.86 -3.02
C SER A 199 13.49 -10.95 -2.18
N PRO A 200 13.53 -11.58 -0.99
CA PRO A 200 12.36 -11.86 -0.17
C PRO A 200 11.34 -10.73 -0.03
N LEU A 201 11.79 -9.51 0.25
CA LEU A 201 10.94 -8.33 0.49
C LEU A 201 10.93 -7.36 -0.70
N GLN A 202 11.39 -7.79 -1.87
CA GLN A 202 11.43 -6.96 -3.08
C GLN A 202 10.66 -7.53 -4.27
N SER A 203 10.35 -8.83 -4.24
CA SER A 203 9.65 -9.53 -5.32
C SER A 203 8.93 -10.79 -4.83
N TRP A 204 7.85 -11.18 -5.52
CA TRP A 204 7.15 -12.47 -5.38
C TRP A 204 7.70 -13.56 -6.32
N PHE A 205 8.77 -13.26 -7.06
CA PHE A 205 9.35 -14.19 -8.04
C PHE A 205 9.75 -15.52 -7.43
N ALA A 206 10.30 -15.54 -6.20
CA ALA A 206 10.73 -16.78 -5.56
C ALA A 206 9.57 -17.76 -5.37
N GLU A 207 8.39 -17.25 -5.00
CA GLU A 207 7.16 -18.01 -4.77
C GLU A 207 6.49 -18.41 -6.07
N LEU A 208 6.52 -17.53 -7.08
CA LEU A 208 5.80 -17.71 -8.34
C LEU A 208 6.62 -18.35 -9.46
N ARG A 209 7.95 -18.49 -9.34
CA ARG A 209 8.79 -19.11 -10.38
C ARG A 209 8.40 -20.55 -10.72
N THR A 210 7.75 -21.26 -9.79
CA THR A 210 7.23 -22.62 -9.97
C THR A 210 5.75 -22.66 -10.33
N TYR A 211 5.13 -21.51 -10.61
CA TYR A 211 3.75 -21.44 -11.06
C TYR A 211 3.56 -22.34 -12.27
N THR A 212 2.58 -23.23 -12.17
CA THR A 212 2.39 -24.31 -13.15
C THR A 212 1.05 -24.15 -13.85
N GLN A 213 1.06 -24.29 -15.17
CA GLN A 213 -0.15 -24.53 -15.96
C GLN A 213 -0.69 -25.92 -15.61
N LEU A 214 -1.82 -25.94 -14.91
CA LEU A 214 -2.50 -27.15 -14.48
C LEU A 214 -3.40 -27.67 -15.59
N ASN A 215 -3.63 -28.98 -15.61
CA ASN A 215 -4.52 -29.67 -16.54
C ASN A 215 -5.94 -29.87 -15.96
N PHE A 216 -6.28 -29.15 -14.90
CA PHE A 216 -7.57 -29.19 -14.22
C PHE A 216 -7.91 -27.80 -13.70
N ARG A 217 -9.20 -27.46 -13.63
CA ARG A 217 -9.71 -26.24 -13.02
C ARG A 217 -9.75 -26.41 -11.51
N PRO A 218 -8.98 -25.64 -10.72
CA PRO A 218 -8.81 -25.93 -9.30
C PRO A 218 -10.11 -25.97 -8.48
N ILE A 219 -11.00 -25.00 -8.73
CA ILE A 219 -12.28 -24.86 -8.01
C ILE A 219 -13.38 -25.72 -8.65
N GLU A 220 -13.63 -25.57 -9.96
CA GLU A 220 -14.71 -26.28 -10.65
C GLU A 220 -14.57 -27.80 -10.60
N ASP A 221 -13.35 -28.32 -10.75
CA ASP A 221 -13.12 -29.77 -10.74
C ASP A 221 -12.97 -30.33 -9.31
N GLY A 222 -13.24 -29.51 -8.28
CA GLY A 222 -13.22 -29.91 -6.87
C GLY A 222 -11.85 -30.39 -6.38
N LYS A 223 -10.76 -29.74 -6.79
CA LYS A 223 -9.38 -30.20 -6.51
C LYS A 223 -8.77 -29.66 -5.23
N CYS A 224 -9.46 -28.75 -4.55
CA CYS A 224 -9.05 -28.17 -3.28
C CYS A 224 -9.84 -28.71 -2.10
N ASP A 225 -9.18 -28.81 -0.94
CA ASP A 225 -9.81 -29.17 0.33
C ASP A 225 -10.54 -27.96 0.95
N ILE A 226 -10.06 -26.74 0.66
CA ILE A 226 -10.67 -25.48 1.06
C ILE A 226 -10.73 -24.54 -0.14
N VAL A 227 -11.86 -23.86 -0.32
CA VAL A 227 -12.02 -22.76 -1.28
C VAL A 227 -12.24 -21.47 -0.51
N ILE A 228 -11.41 -20.47 -0.79
CA ILE A 228 -11.50 -19.12 -0.24
C ILE A 228 -12.10 -18.22 -1.33
N GLU A 229 -13.40 -17.94 -1.20
CA GLU A 229 -14.15 -17.09 -2.14
C GLU A 229 -13.89 -15.60 -1.92
N LYS A 230 -13.54 -15.22 -0.68
CA LYS A 230 -13.28 -13.82 -0.31
C LYS A 230 -11.95 -13.34 -0.91
N PRO A 231 -11.89 -12.10 -1.46
CA PRO A 231 -10.64 -11.53 -1.94
C PRO A 231 -9.56 -11.58 -0.86
N THR A 232 -8.39 -12.10 -1.23
CA THR A 232 -7.31 -12.37 -0.28
C THR A 232 -6.03 -11.65 -0.68
N TYR A 233 -5.45 -10.90 0.25
CA TYR A 233 -4.18 -10.20 0.07
C TYR A 233 -3.06 -11.00 0.76
N PHE A 234 -2.11 -11.50 -0.01
CA PHE A 234 -0.87 -12.06 0.50
C PHE A 234 0.13 -10.94 0.78
N MET A 235 0.70 -10.96 1.99
CA MET A 235 1.66 -9.94 2.44
C MET A 235 2.91 -10.54 3.05
N LYS A 236 4.08 -10.11 2.60
CA LYS A 236 5.36 -10.33 3.30
C LYS A 236 5.69 -9.11 4.14
N LEU A 237 5.87 -9.31 5.44
CA LEU A 237 6.05 -8.21 6.39
C LEU A 237 7.51 -7.99 6.75
N ASP A 238 7.93 -6.73 6.87
CA ASP A 238 9.30 -6.37 7.25
C ASP A 238 9.60 -6.69 8.72
N ALA A 239 9.01 -5.95 9.66
CA ALA A 239 9.19 -6.22 11.10
C ALA A 239 8.14 -5.55 12.01
N GLY A 240 7.21 -6.35 12.55
CA GLY A 240 6.11 -5.92 13.43
C GLY A 240 6.51 -5.40 14.80
N ILE A 241 7.77 -5.58 15.20
CA ILE A 241 8.30 -5.05 16.47
C ILE A 241 8.88 -3.64 16.36
N ASN A 242 9.02 -3.10 15.14
CA ASN A 242 9.63 -1.79 14.91
C ASN A 242 8.71 -0.93 14.05
N MET A 243 8.22 0.16 14.62
CA MET A 243 7.31 1.09 13.94
C MET A 243 7.80 1.54 12.56
N TYR A 244 9.09 1.89 12.43
CA TYR A 244 9.61 2.34 11.13
C TYR A 244 9.54 1.24 10.07
N HIS A 245 9.86 0.00 10.44
CA HIS A 245 9.79 -1.13 9.53
C HIS A 245 8.35 -1.57 9.28
N HIS A 246 7.50 -1.66 10.30
CA HIS A 246 6.14 -2.13 10.09
C HIS A 246 5.28 -1.13 9.30
N PHE A 247 5.57 0.16 9.43
CA PHE A 247 4.80 1.18 8.73
C PHE A 247 4.96 1.12 7.21
N CYS A 248 6.10 0.62 6.71
CA CYS A 248 6.23 0.41 5.27
C CYS A 248 5.31 -0.71 4.76
N ASP A 249 4.96 -1.69 5.59
CA ASP A 249 3.98 -2.73 5.24
C ASP A 249 2.60 -2.09 5.00
N PHE A 250 2.14 -1.22 5.90
CA PHE A 250 0.85 -0.53 5.77
C PHE A 250 0.80 0.46 4.61
N VAL A 251 1.89 1.22 4.39
CA VAL A 251 1.99 2.14 3.25
C VAL A 251 1.89 1.36 1.93
N ASN A 252 2.65 0.26 1.79
CA ASN A 252 2.62 -0.56 0.58
C ASN A 252 1.29 -1.29 0.39
N LEU A 253 0.60 -1.69 1.47
CA LEU A 253 -0.76 -2.21 1.38
C LEU A 253 -1.76 -1.15 0.89
N TYR A 254 -1.68 0.07 1.40
CA TYR A 254 -2.52 1.18 0.92
C TYR A 254 -2.28 1.47 -0.56
N ILE A 255 -1.02 1.49 -1.00
CA ILE A 255 -0.68 1.64 -2.43
C ILE A 255 -1.23 0.44 -3.23
N THR A 256 -1.16 -0.77 -2.68
CA THR A 256 -1.74 -1.97 -3.31
C THR A 256 -3.26 -1.83 -3.49
N GLN A 257 -3.99 -1.21 -2.56
CA GLN A 257 -5.42 -0.91 -2.74
C GLN A 257 -5.69 0.00 -3.95
N HIS A 258 -4.81 0.98 -4.21
CA HIS A 258 -4.89 1.81 -5.42
C HIS A 258 -4.58 1.03 -6.70
N VAL A 259 -3.51 0.21 -6.70
CA VAL A 259 -3.15 -0.62 -7.87
C VAL A 259 -4.24 -1.65 -8.17
N ASN A 260 -4.85 -2.25 -7.13
CA ASN A 260 -5.95 -3.20 -7.28
C ASN A 260 -7.32 -2.53 -7.49
N ASN A 261 -7.39 -1.19 -7.34
CA ASN A 261 -8.64 -0.41 -7.31
C ASN A 261 -9.71 -1.01 -6.38
N SER A 262 -9.32 -1.45 -5.18
CA SER A 262 -10.22 -2.02 -4.19
C SER A 262 -9.88 -1.51 -2.80
N PHE A 263 -10.88 -0.89 -2.15
CA PHE A 263 -10.77 -0.30 -0.81
C PHE A 263 -11.66 -1.00 0.21
N SER A 264 -12.36 -2.08 -0.16
CA SER A 264 -13.20 -2.82 0.80
C SER A 264 -12.36 -3.33 1.98
N THR A 265 -12.94 -3.35 3.18
CA THR A 265 -12.39 -4.06 4.34
C THR A 265 -12.90 -5.49 4.45
N ASP A 266 -13.85 -5.89 3.59
CA ASP A 266 -14.34 -7.26 3.49
C ASP A 266 -13.36 -8.15 2.69
N VAL A 267 -12.12 -8.24 3.17
CA VAL A 267 -11.02 -8.94 2.52
C VAL A 267 -10.20 -9.71 3.56
N TYR A 268 -9.62 -10.84 3.17
CA TYR A 268 -8.64 -11.52 4.02
C TYR A 268 -7.23 -10.98 3.78
N ILE A 269 -6.46 -10.85 4.85
CA ILE A 269 -5.03 -10.60 4.78
C ILE A 269 -4.32 -11.86 5.27
N VAL A 270 -3.56 -12.49 4.39
CA VAL A 270 -2.75 -13.66 4.71
C VAL A 270 -1.29 -13.24 4.81
N MET A 271 -0.73 -13.34 6.01
CA MET A 271 0.68 -13.13 6.28
C MET A 271 1.49 -14.28 5.66
N TRP A 272 2.26 -13.96 4.63
CA TRP A 272 3.18 -14.85 3.97
C TRP A 272 4.45 -15.03 4.80
N ASP A 273 4.35 -15.88 5.82
CA ASP A 273 5.46 -16.33 6.65
C ASP A 273 5.60 -17.85 6.48
N THR A 274 6.73 -18.28 5.91
CA THR A 274 7.07 -19.69 5.67
C THR A 274 7.67 -20.36 6.91
N SER A 275 7.99 -19.59 7.95
CA SER A 275 8.56 -20.12 9.18
C SER A 275 7.51 -20.81 10.06
N SER A 276 7.99 -21.61 11.00
CA SER A 276 7.22 -22.23 12.08
C SER A 276 6.98 -21.28 13.26
N SER A 277 7.70 -20.15 13.29
CA SER A 277 7.70 -19.23 14.43
C SER A 277 6.41 -18.40 14.50
N GLY A 278 6.13 -17.85 15.69
CA GLY A 278 5.13 -16.79 15.83
C GLY A 278 5.65 -15.47 15.25
N TYR A 279 4.75 -14.67 14.70
CA TYR A 279 5.04 -13.29 14.34
C TYR A 279 4.54 -12.37 15.46
N ARG A 280 5.43 -11.54 16.01
CA ARG A 280 5.05 -10.54 17.00
C ARG A 280 4.80 -9.21 16.31
N ASP A 281 3.57 -8.75 16.43
CA ASP A 281 3.12 -7.46 15.91
C ASP A 281 2.72 -6.53 17.06
N LEU A 282 3.44 -5.42 17.22
CA LEU A 282 3.15 -4.39 18.22
C LEU A 282 2.19 -3.31 17.72
N PHE A 283 1.78 -3.37 16.46
CA PHE A 283 0.92 -2.39 15.80
C PHE A 283 -0.28 -3.05 15.13
N SER A 284 -0.70 -4.21 15.63
CA SER A 284 -1.79 -5.02 15.07
C SER A 284 -3.12 -4.27 14.95
N GLU A 285 -3.34 -3.25 15.77
CA GLU A 285 -4.51 -2.38 15.69
C GLU A 285 -4.63 -1.65 14.34
N ALA A 286 -3.52 -1.41 13.64
CA ALA A 286 -3.54 -0.76 12.33
C ALA A 286 -4.19 -1.62 11.23
N TRP A 287 -4.25 -2.95 11.39
CA TRP A 287 -4.91 -3.84 10.43
C TRP A 287 -6.40 -3.56 10.27
N LYS A 288 -7.06 -3.01 11.31
CA LYS A 288 -8.48 -2.61 11.28
C LYS A 288 -8.79 -1.52 10.26
N ALA A 289 -7.78 -0.81 9.76
CA ALA A 289 -7.95 0.11 8.65
C ALA A 289 -8.07 -0.60 7.29
N PHE A 290 -7.63 -1.86 7.18
CA PHE A 290 -7.52 -2.57 5.90
C PHE A 290 -8.43 -3.79 5.80
N THR A 291 -8.80 -4.41 6.92
CA THR A 291 -9.64 -5.60 6.95
C THR A 291 -10.53 -5.60 8.19
N ASP A 292 -11.72 -6.19 8.06
CA ASP A 292 -12.63 -6.48 9.18
C ASP A 292 -12.34 -7.83 9.87
N TYR A 293 -11.29 -8.53 9.43
CA TYR A 293 -10.91 -9.86 9.91
C TYR A 293 -9.51 -9.86 10.54
N ASP A 294 -9.24 -10.86 11.37
CA ASP A 294 -7.89 -11.09 11.89
C ASP A 294 -6.92 -11.49 10.77
N VAL A 295 -5.65 -11.07 10.90
CA VAL A 295 -4.59 -11.47 9.97
C VAL A 295 -4.37 -12.97 10.06
N ILE A 296 -4.51 -13.65 8.92
CA ILE A 296 -4.39 -15.10 8.81
C ILE A 296 -2.92 -15.45 8.60
N HIS A 297 -2.38 -16.35 9.41
CA HIS A 297 -1.04 -16.89 9.15
C HIS A 297 -1.10 -17.97 8.06
N LEU A 298 -0.14 -17.96 7.12
CA LEU A 298 -0.05 -18.95 6.05
C LEU A 298 -0.09 -20.41 6.56
N LYS A 299 0.49 -20.68 7.75
CA LYS A 299 0.49 -22.00 8.39
C LYS A 299 -0.89 -22.56 8.74
N THR A 300 -1.93 -21.73 8.76
CA THR A 300 -3.33 -22.17 8.93
C THR A 300 -3.78 -23.13 7.83
N TYR A 301 -3.10 -23.08 6.68
CA TYR A 301 -3.39 -23.89 5.50
C TYR A 301 -2.50 -25.13 5.38
N ASP A 302 -1.58 -25.37 6.31
CA ASP A 302 -0.68 -26.53 6.26
C ASP A 302 -1.47 -27.84 6.14
N SER A 303 -0.92 -28.80 5.40
CA SER A 303 -1.53 -30.11 5.13
C SER A 303 -2.79 -30.09 4.25
N LYS A 304 -3.08 -28.97 3.57
CA LYS A 304 -4.28 -28.82 2.73
C LYS A 304 -3.94 -28.30 1.33
N ARG A 305 -4.82 -28.59 0.38
CA ARG A 305 -4.91 -27.90 -0.90
C ARG A 305 -5.93 -26.77 -0.76
N VAL A 306 -5.51 -25.55 -1.05
CA VAL A 306 -6.33 -24.36 -0.87
C VAL A 306 -6.43 -23.63 -2.20
N CYS A 307 -7.67 -23.34 -2.57
CA CYS A 307 -7.98 -22.54 -3.74
C CYS A 307 -8.39 -21.14 -3.30
N PHE A 308 -7.89 -20.13 -3.99
CA PHE A 308 -8.30 -18.74 -3.79
C PHE A 308 -9.00 -18.24 -5.05
N GLN A 309 -10.24 -17.81 -4.94
CA GLN A 309 -11.01 -17.31 -6.08
C GLN A 309 -10.41 -16.00 -6.61
N ASP A 310 -10.01 -15.10 -5.71
CA ASP A 310 -9.28 -13.86 -6.02
C ASP A 310 -8.17 -13.65 -5.00
N ALA A 311 -6.94 -13.56 -5.49
CA ALA A 311 -5.74 -13.39 -4.69
C ALA A 311 -4.87 -12.24 -5.21
N VAL A 312 -4.42 -11.39 -4.30
CA VAL A 312 -3.53 -10.27 -4.57
C VAL A 312 -2.22 -10.50 -3.84
N PHE A 313 -1.12 -10.54 -4.56
CA PHE A 313 0.23 -10.48 -4.02
C PHE A 313 0.62 -9.00 -3.89
N SER A 314 0.64 -8.49 -2.66
CA SER A 314 0.77 -7.06 -2.40
C SER A 314 2.13 -6.49 -2.80
N LEU A 315 2.23 -5.18 -3.00
CA LEU A 315 3.52 -4.50 -3.08
C LEU A 315 4.37 -4.77 -1.83
N LEU A 316 5.69 -4.89 -2.01
CA LEU A 316 6.58 -5.35 -0.96
C LEU A 316 7.31 -4.21 -0.24
N PRO A 317 7.62 -4.35 1.06
CA PRO A 317 8.14 -3.26 1.88
C PRO A 317 9.54 -2.75 1.51
N ARG A 318 10.35 -3.54 0.79
CA ARG A 318 11.76 -3.23 0.50
C ARG A 318 12.08 -3.17 -0.99
N MET A 319 11.08 -3.05 -1.86
CA MET A 319 11.28 -2.93 -3.31
C MET A 319 12.37 -1.90 -3.64
N GLN A 320 13.27 -2.24 -4.57
CA GLN A 320 14.20 -1.27 -5.11
C GLN A 320 13.42 -0.16 -5.84
N TYR A 321 13.73 1.09 -5.50
CA TYR A 321 12.95 2.27 -5.94
C TYR A 321 11.47 2.24 -5.51
N GLY A 322 11.14 1.51 -4.44
CA GLY A 322 9.80 1.48 -3.87
C GLY A 322 9.49 2.63 -2.91
N LEU A 323 8.24 2.73 -2.48
CA LEU A 323 7.80 3.76 -1.54
C LEU A 323 8.10 3.42 -0.07
N PHE A 324 8.28 4.45 0.75
CA PHE A 324 8.72 4.45 2.15
C PHE A 324 10.20 4.11 2.39
N TYR A 325 10.65 2.87 2.14
CA TYR A 325 11.98 2.44 2.59
C TYR A 325 13.11 2.85 1.64
N ASN A 326 12.90 2.66 0.34
CA ASN A 326 13.89 2.90 -0.72
C ASN A 326 13.43 3.98 -1.71
N THR A 327 12.66 4.97 -1.23
CA THR A 327 12.10 6.01 -2.10
C THR A 327 13.21 6.90 -2.65
N PRO A 328 13.36 7.01 -3.98
CA PRO A 328 14.34 7.91 -4.57
C PRO A 328 13.81 9.34 -4.49
N LEU A 329 13.97 9.97 -3.33
CA LEU A 329 13.56 11.36 -3.12
C LEU A 329 14.57 12.31 -3.73
N ILE A 330 14.09 13.25 -4.54
CA ILE A 330 14.89 14.37 -4.99
C ILE A 330 14.92 15.48 -3.92
N SER A 331 16.06 16.18 -3.83
CA SER A 331 16.23 17.26 -2.87
C SER A 331 15.34 18.46 -3.21
N GLY A 332 14.84 19.15 -2.18
CA GLY A 332 14.10 20.40 -2.33
C GLY A 332 12.60 20.24 -2.63
N CYS A 333 12.08 19.01 -2.67
CA CYS A 333 10.65 18.74 -2.86
C CYS A 333 10.00 18.17 -1.59
N GLN A 334 8.75 18.55 -1.34
CA GLN A 334 7.97 18.16 -0.17
C GLN A 334 6.47 18.13 -0.47
N HIS A 335 5.66 17.71 0.52
CA HIS A 335 4.20 17.60 0.44
C HIS A 335 3.66 16.54 -0.52
N THR A 336 4.15 15.30 -0.39
CA THR A 336 3.58 14.13 -1.10
C THR A 336 2.09 13.94 -0.76
N GLY A 337 1.27 13.94 -1.82
CA GLY A 337 -0.17 13.70 -1.76
C GLY A 337 -0.49 12.29 -1.29
N LEU A 338 0.27 11.29 -1.75
CA LEU A 338 0.11 9.88 -1.38
C LEU A 338 0.25 9.65 0.12
N PHE A 339 1.28 10.19 0.77
CA PHE A 339 1.42 10.04 2.22
C PHE A 339 0.39 10.84 3.01
N ARG A 340 -0.03 12.00 2.51
CA ARG A 340 -1.16 12.74 3.09
C ARG A 340 -2.45 11.91 3.02
N ALA A 341 -2.74 11.32 1.86
CA ALA A 341 -3.90 10.46 1.66
C ALA A 341 -3.85 9.23 2.56
N PHE A 342 -2.69 8.56 2.64
CA PHE A 342 -2.49 7.43 3.54
C PHE A 342 -2.73 7.79 5.01
N SER A 343 -2.21 8.93 5.47
CA SER A 343 -2.44 9.42 6.84
C SER A 343 -3.93 9.65 7.10
N GLN A 344 -4.63 10.33 6.19
CA GLN A 344 -6.08 10.54 6.27
C GLN A 344 -6.85 9.21 6.29
N HIS A 345 -6.46 8.25 5.44
CA HIS A 345 -7.08 6.93 5.36
C HIS A 345 -6.98 6.18 6.70
N LEU A 346 -5.76 6.09 7.25
CA LEU A 346 -5.50 5.37 8.49
C LEU A 346 -6.24 6.00 9.67
N LEU A 347 -6.13 7.32 9.83
CA LEU A 347 -6.78 8.04 10.92
C LEU A 347 -8.31 7.95 10.84
N HIS A 348 -8.86 8.10 9.63
CA HIS A 348 -10.30 8.03 9.41
C HIS A 348 -10.87 6.67 9.80
N ARG A 349 -10.26 5.58 9.30
CA ARG A 349 -10.76 4.22 9.54
C ARG A 349 -10.53 3.70 10.95
N LEU A 350 -9.49 4.19 11.62
CA LEU A 350 -9.25 3.90 13.04
C LEU A 350 -10.03 4.84 13.98
N HIS A 351 -10.83 5.76 13.44
CA HIS A 351 -11.56 6.76 14.21
C HIS A 351 -10.68 7.61 15.14
N ILE A 352 -9.44 7.86 14.72
CA ILE A 352 -8.48 8.67 15.49
C ILE A 352 -8.72 10.14 15.17
N ARG A 353 -9.26 10.88 16.15
CA ARG A 353 -9.43 12.33 16.03
C ARG A 353 -8.10 13.02 16.24
N GLN A 354 -7.71 13.87 15.28
CA GLN A 354 -6.60 14.80 15.45
C GLN A 354 -7.14 16.16 15.83
N GLU A 355 -7.05 16.50 17.11
CA GLU A 355 -7.05 17.90 17.53
C GLU A 355 -5.70 18.45 17.09
N GLY A 356 -5.70 19.31 16.07
CA GLY A 356 -4.51 19.88 15.45
C GLY A 356 -3.63 20.66 16.44
N PRO A 357 -2.78 21.58 15.96
CA PRO A 357 -2.11 22.51 16.86
C PRO A 357 -3.17 23.25 17.68
N GLN A 358 -3.16 23.10 19.00
CA GLN A 358 -4.01 23.92 19.87
C GLN A 358 -3.35 25.29 19.95
N ASP A 359 -4.14 26.36 19.81
CA ASP A 359 -3.61 27.73 19.87
C ASP A 359 -2.80 27.96 21.16
N GLY A 360 -1.65 28.60 21.00
CA GLY A 360 -0.71 28.86 22.10
C GLY A 360 0.02 27.61 22.64
N LYS A 361 -0.20 26.40 22.11
CA LYS A 361 0.39 25.15 22.61
C LYS A 361 1.29 24.47 21.58
N LEU A 362 2.56 24.29 21.94
CA LEU A 362 3.52 23.50 21.17
C LEU A 362 3.52 22.04 21.64
N ARG A 363 3.11 21.09 20.79
CA ARG A 363 3.26 19.65 21.04
C ARG A 363 4.61 19.16 20.50
N VAL A 364 5.50 18.75 21.39
CA VAL A 364 6.79 18.15 21.03
C VAL A 364 6.79 16.67 21.38
N THR A 365 6.96 15.80 20.38
CA THR A 365 7.14 14.36 20.57
C THR A 365 8.61 14.01 20.31
N ILE A 366 9.34 13.59 21.36
CA ILE A 366 10.75 13.20 21.25
C ILE A 366 10.85 11.68 21.28
N LEU A 367 11.34 11.09 20.18
CA LEU A 367 11.66 9.67 20.11
C LEU A 367 13.11 9.43 20.56
N SER A 368 13.27 9.07 21.83
CA SER A 368 14.56 8.69 22.40
C SER A 368 14.90 7.23 22.10
N ARG A 369 16.13 6.96 21.65
CA ARG A 369 16.65 5.61 21.43
C ARG A 369 17.82 5.34 22.36
N SER A 370 17.81 4.19 23.02
CA SER A 370 18.87 3.70 23.89
C SER A 370 19.87 2.82 23.12
N THR A 371 20.30 3.25 21.94
CA THR A 371 21.31 2.56 21.12
C THR A 371 22.69 3.19 21.32
N GLY A 372 23.77 2.44 21.06
CA GLY A 372 25.15 2.97 21.12
C GLY A 372 25.41 4.11 20.14
N TYR A 373 24.64 4.17 19.05
CA TYR A 373 24.70 5.19 18.01
C TYR A 373 23.41 6.04 17.99
N ARG A 374 23.49 7.28 17.48
CA ARG A 374 22.36 8.22 17.32
C ARG A 374 21.63 8.59 18.62
N LYS A 375 22.38 8.87 19.69
CA LYS A 375 21.85 9.43 20.94
C LYS A 375 21.66 10.95 20.79
N ILE A 376 20.56 11.48 21.33
CA ILE A 376 20.40 12.92 21.50
C ILE A 376 21.22 13.31 22.74
N LEU A 377 22.43 13.83 22.54
CA LEU A 377 23.42 14.07 23.59
C LEU A 377 22.92 15.04 24.69
N ASN A 378 22.02 15.94 24.33
CA ASN A 378 21.44 16.95 25.23
C ASN A 378 19.94 16.72 25.48
N GLN A 379 19.46 15.48 25.39
CA GLN A 379 18.04 15.18 25.56
C GLN A 379 17.48 15.68 26.90
N ASP A 380 18.25 15.55 27.98
CA ASP A 380 17.81 15.98 29.31
C ASP A 380 17.80 17.50 29.48
N GLN A 381 18.63 18.23 28.72
CA GLN A 381 18.65 19.70 28.71
C GLN A 381 17.49 20.31 27.92
N ARG A 382 16.89 19.54 26.99
CA ARG A 382 15.79 19.99 26.11
C ARG A 382 14.41 19.50 26.54
N LYS A 383 14.29 18.84 27.70
CA LYS A 383 12.98 18.55 28.31
C LYS A 383 12.41 19.86 28.88
N PRO A 384 11.27 20.36 28.37
CA PRO A 384 10.59 21.47 29.01
C PRO A 384 10.21 21.08 30.46
N GLN A 385 10.40 22.00 31.42
CA GLN A 385 9.91 21.80 32.79
C GLN A 385 8.40 21.47 32.75
N GLY A 386 8.00 20.35 33.38
CA GLY A 386 6.60 19.87 33.39
C GLY A 386 6.27 18.72 32.42
N ALA A 387 7.24 18.16 31.69
CA ALA A 387 7.03 17.00 30.82
C ALA A 387 6.53 15.76 31.58
N ARG A 388 5.35 15.23 31.23
CA ARG A 388 4.93 13.89 31.69
C ARG A 388 5.58 12.85 30.79
N SER A 389 6.40 11.97 31.38
CA SER A 389 6.94 10.81 30.69
C SER A 389 5.97 9.64 30.79
N GLN A 390 5.45 9.15 29.66
CA GLN A 390 4.85 7.83 29.59
C GLN A 390 5.89 6.84 29.07
N VAL A 391 6.07 5.74 29.80
CA VAL A 391 6.95 4.64 29.42
C VAL A 391 6.07 3.51 28.90
N SER A 392 6.18 3.18 27.62
CA SER A 392 5.65 1.92 27.07
C SER A 392 6.75 1.19 26.32
N GLY A 393 6.96 -0.08 26.65
CA GLY A 393 7.88 -0.98 25.92
C GLY A 393 9.36 -0.55 25.88
N GLY A 394 9.91 0.02 26.95
CA GLY A 394 11.33 0.40 27.02
C GLY A 394 11.70 1.69 26.26
N LYS A 395 10.71 2.43 25.75
CA LYS A 395 10.90 3.78 25.17
C LYS A 395 10.25 4.82 26.09
N ARG A 396 10.98 5.91 26.36
CA ARG A 396 10.45 7.08 27.09
C ARG A 396 9.84 8.07 26.08
N VAL A 397 8.53 8.22 26.10
CA VAL A 397 7.82 9.28 25.36
C VAL A 397 7.58 10.43 26.35
N CYS A 398 8.10 11.62 26.04
CA CYS A 398 7.82 12.83 26.83
C CYS A 398 6.81 13.69 26.06
N SER A 399 5.73 14.09 26.72
CA SER A 399 4.75 15.06 26.21
C SER A 399 4.74 16.29 27.11
N CYS A 400 4.74 17.48 26.50
CA CYS A 400 4.64 18.76 27.20
C CYS A 400 3.46 19.56 26.65
N LEU A 401 2.71 20.16 27.57
CA LEU A 401 1.78 21.26 27.30
C LEU A 401 2.42 22.50 27.94
N ARG A 402 2.66 23.54 27.15
CA ARG A 402 3.06 24.86 27.67
C ARG A 402 1.94 25.82 27.33
N GLU A 403 1.34 26.45 28.33
CA GLU A 403 0.34 27.50 28.15
C GLU A 403 1.08 28.84 27.98
N GLN A 404 0.70 29.63 26.97
CA GLN A 404 1.09 31.03 26.90
C GLN A 404 0.22 31.85 27.88
N PRO A 405 0.77 32.87 28.55
CA PRO A 405 -0.03 33.76 29.38
C PRO A 405 -0.89 34.70 28.50
N PRO A 406 -2.04 35.19 29.00
CA PRO A 406 -2.92 36.08 28.25
C PRO A 406 -2.26 37.44 28.00
N GLU A 407 -2.61 38.05 26.86
CA GLU A 407 -2.09 39.34 26.40
C GLU A 407 -2.37 40.45 27.44
N GLY A 408 -1.32 41.19 27.82
CA GLY A 408 -1.47 42.42 28.62
C GLY A 408 -0.38 42.77 29.62
N LEU A 409 0.67 41.96 29.81
CA LEU A 409 1.77 42.28 30.74
C LEU A 409 3.13 42.35 30.02
N ALA A 410 3.79 43.49 30.22
CA ALA A 410 5.02 43.91 29.58
C ALA A 410 6.13 42.85 29.65
N ALA A 411 6.80 42.66 28.52
CA ALA A 411 7.97 41.80 28.38
C ALA A 411 9.11 42.28 29.30
N GLN A 412 9.49 41.47 30.29
CA GLN A 412 10.82 41.49 30.88
C GLN A 412 11.55 40.17 30.59
N ARG A 413 12.60 40.35 29.79
CA ARG A 413 13.72 39.48 29.37
C ARG A 413 13.90 38.14 30.10
N GLY A 414 14.18 37.08 29.31
CA GLY A 414 14.97 35.96 29.83
C GLY A 414 14.96 34.64 29.07
N CYS A 415 15.34 34.58 27.78
CA CYS A 415 15.93 33.37 27.19
C CYS A 415 17.03 33.80 26.21
N GLY A 416 18.21 34.08 26.76
CA GLY A 416 19.44 34.21 25.98
C GLY A 416 19.98 32.82 25.64
N TRP A 417 20.37 32.62 24.38
CA TRP A 417 21.19 31.49 23.96
C TRP A 417 22.62 31.76 24.43
N VAL A 418 23.18 30.87 25.25
CA VAL A 418 24.61 30.90 25.58
C VAL A 418 25.34 30.09 24.51
N VAL A 419 26.09 30.78 23.67
CA VAL A 419 27.13 30.20 22.79
C VAL A 419 28.43 30.19 23.60
N PRO A 420 29.13 29.06 23.74
CA PRO A 420 30.51 29.08 24.22
C PRO A 420 31.45 29.33 23.04
N ASP A 421 32.19 30.44 23.08
CA ASP A 421 33.34 30.71 22.22
C ASP A 421 34.63 30.09 22.82
N GLU A 422 35.49 29.66 21.90
CA GLU A 422 36.92 29.31 21.99
C GLU A 422 37.37 27.99 22.66
N LEU A 423 37.64 27.00 21.81
CA LEU A 423 38.94 26.31 21.81
C LEU A 423 39.48 26.25 20.35
N ALA A 424 40.76 26.58 20.25
CA ALA A 424 41.56 26.95 19.07
C ALA A 424 41.65 25.88 17.92
N PRO A 425 42.18 26.25 16.74
CA PRO A 425 42.09 25.45 15.51
C PRO A 425 43.23 24.42 15.39
N VAL A 426 43.12 23.48 14.43
CA VAL A 426 44.19 22.77 13.64
C VAL A 426 43.71 21.35 13.19
N PRO A 427 44.10 20.79 12.03
CA PRO A 427 44.10 21.30 10.65
C PRO A 427 43.34 20.33 9.68
N ARG A 428 43.28 20.69 8.40
CA ARG A 428 42.89 19.78 7.30
C ARG A 428 43.88 18.62 7.15
N SER A 429 43.37 17.39 7.05
CA SER A 429 43.70 16.39 6.00
C SER A 429 43.20 15.01 6.40
N LEU A 430 42.40 14.37 5.53
CA LEU A 430 42.69 13.06 4.93
C LEU A 430 41.49 12.56 4.11
N ASN A 431 41.83 12.13 2.90
CA ASN A 431 41.02 11.39 1.95
C ASN A 431 40.41 10.12 2.58
N VAL A 432 39.17 9.77 2.22
CA VAL A 432 38.76 8.68 1.30
C VAL A 432 37.35 8.98 0.82
#